data_AF-E4MXX0-F1
#
_entry.id   AF-E4MXX0-F1
#
_cell.length_a   1.000
_cell.length_b   1.000
_cell.length_c   1.000
_cell.angle_alpha   90.00
_cell.angle_beta   90.00
_cell.angle_gamma   90.00
#
_symmetry.space_group_name_H-M   'P 1'
#
loop_
_entity.id
_entity.type
_entity.pdbx_description
1 polymer ?
#
loop_
_entity_poly.entity_id
_entity_poly.type
_entity_poly.pdbx_seq_one_letter_code
_entity_poly.pdbx_strand_id
1 'polypeptide(L)'
;MLEDPFSCDKKHVSCQDPADLDYDSSRTWVIDKPGLPKTPKGFKRSLVLRKDYSKMDTYYITPTGKKLRSRNEVASYVEANPEFKNAPLGDFTFTVPKVMEDTLPS
;
A
#
# COMPACT_ATOMS: atom_id res chain seq x y z
N MET A 1 5.38 -6.63 -15.89
CA MET A 1 4.36 -6.14 -16.83
C MET A 1 4.24 -4.65 -16.59
N LEU A 2 4.46 -3.83 -17.62
CA LEU A 2 4.02 -2.43 -17.59
C LEU A 2 2.50 -2.48 -17.64
N GLU A 3 1.84 -2.10 -16.55
CA GLU A 3 0.38 -1.97 -16.59
C GLU A 3 0.02 -0.83 -17.54
N ASP A 4 -1.03 -1.03 -18.34
CA ASP A 4 -1.55 0.00 -19.22
C ASP A 4 -1.83 1.28 -18.43
N PRO A 5 -1.45 2.45 -18.95
CA PRO A 5 -1.78 3.71 -18.29
C PRO A 5 -3.30 3.82 -18.09
N PHE A 6 -3.67 4.41 -16.96
CA PHE A 6 -5.06 4.73 -16.68
C PHE A 6 -5.63 5.62 -17.79
N SER A 7 -6.84 5.30 -18.24
CA SER A 7 -7.61 6.09 -19.20
C SER A 7 -9.08 6.08 -18.73
N CYS A 8 -9.67 7.27 -18.66
CA CYS A 8 -11.06 7.47 -18.24
C CYS A 8 -12.05 6.68 -19.12
N ASP A 9 -11.77 6.60 -20.42
CA ASP A 9 -12.61 5.93 -21.42
C ASP A 9 -12.84 4.44 -21.09
N LYS A 10 -11.86 3.80 -20.42
CA LYS A 10 -11.91 2.37 -20.07
C LYS A 10 -12.85 2.05 -18.90
N LYS A 11 -13.39 3.06 -18.20
CA LYS A 11 -14.13 2.89 -16.94
C LYS A 11 -15.60 3.35 -17.02
N HIS A 12 -16.11 3.70 -18.21
CA HIS A 12 -17.41 4.35 -18.38
C HIS A 12 -17.58 5.64 -17.55
N VAL A 13 -16.49 6.36 -17.31
CA VAL A 13 -16.45 7.66 -16.62
C VAL A 13 -15.95 8.73 -17.58
N SER A 14 -16.39 9.98 -17.38
CA SER A 14 -15.95 11.09 -18.21
C SER A 14 -14.62 11.62 -17.69
N CYS A 15 -13.68 11.94 -18.60
CA CYS A 15 -12.48 12.70 -18.22
C CYS A 15 -12.80 14.14 -17.73
N GLN A 16 -14.05 14.57 -17.85
CA GLN A 16 -14.54 15.86 -17.37
C GLN A 16 -15.11 15.77 -15.94
N ASP A 17 -15.25 14.57 -15.39
CA ASP A 17 -15.69 14.40 -14.01
C ASP A 17 -14.63 15.02 -13.08
N PRO A 18 -15.02 15.93 -12.18
CA PRO A 18 -14.07 16.55 -11.25
C PRO A 18 -13.46 15.47 -10.34
N ALA A 19 -12.18 15.63 -10.03
CA ALA A 19 -11.53 14.75 -9.07
C ALA A 19 -12.10 14.99 -7.66
N ASP A 20 -12.24 13.92 -6.86
CA ASP A 20 -12.62 14.06 -5.45
C ASP A 20 -11.57 14.83 -4.63
N LEU A 21 -10.31 14.80 -5.09
CA LEU A 21 -9.16 15.47 -4.48
C LEU A 21 -8.26 16.04 -5.59
N ASP A 22 -7.93 17.32 -5.46
CA ASP A 22 -6.96 17.98 -6.33
C ASP A 22 -5.53 17.69 -5.89
N TYR A 23 -4.68 17.30 -6.83
CA TYR A 23 -3.26 17.12 -6.58
C TYR A 23 -2.60 18.48 -6.35
N ASP A 24 -2.55 18.90 -5.08
CA ASP A 24 -1.96 20.15 -4.61
C ASP A 24 -1.13 19.95 -3.33
N SER A 25 -0.58 21.04 -2.79
CA SER A 25 0.19 21.05 -1.54
C SER A 25 -0.68 21.22 -0.29
N SER A 26 -2.02 21.10 -0.39
CA SER A 26 -2.90 21.15 0.79
C SER A 26 -2.74 19.90 1.68
N ARG A 27 -2.18 18.82 1.12
CA ARG A 27 -1.92 17.53 1.77
C ARG A 27 -0.64 16.92 1.21
N THR A 28 0.02 16.09 2.00
CA THR A 28 1.12 15.26 1.50
C THR A 28 0.57 14.08 0.70
N TRP A 29 1.00 13.98 -0.55
CA TRP A 29 0.66 12.89 -1.45
C TRP A 29 1.69 11.76 -1.39
N VAL A 30 1.20 10.53 -1.47
CA VAL A 30 2.03 9.33 -1.62
C VAL A 30 1.44 8.44 -2.71
N ILE A 31 2.28 7.89 -3.58
CA ILE A 31 1.84 7.12 -4.75
C ILE A 31 2.47 5.72 -4.74
N ASP A 32 1.61 4.69 -4.64
CA ASP A 32 2.04 3.30 -4.75
C ASP A 32 2.43 2.96 -6.21
N LYS A 33 3.35 2.00 -6.37
CA LYS A 33 3.67 1.47 -7.71
C LYS A 33 2.51 0.60 -8.21
N PRO A 34 2.24 0.58 -9.53
CA PRO A 34 1.29 -0.38 -10.11
C PRO A 34 1.69 -1.84 -9.84
N GLY A 35 0.71 -2.75 -9.94
CA GLY A 35 0.94 -4.19 -9.79
C GLY A 35 1.32 -4.68 -8.38
N LEU A 36 1.02 -3.92 -7.32
CA LEU A 36 1.18 -4.44 -5.96
C LEU A 36 0.22 -5.61 -5.69
N PRO A 37 0.68 -6.67 -5.03
CA PRO A 37 -0.18 -7.79 -4.71
C PRO A 37 -1.32 -7.37 -3.78
N LYS A 38 -2.46 -8.02 -3.94
CA LYS A 38 -3.59 -7.85 -3.02
C LYS A 38 -3.20 -8.41 -1.66
N THR A 39 -3.45 -7.64 -0.59
CA THR A 39 -3.18 -8.12 0.77
C THR A 39 -4.01 -9.38 1.06
N PRO A 40 -3.40 -10.45 1.61
CA PRO A 40 -4.12 -11.68 1.94
C PRO A 40 -5.28 -11.46 2.90
N LYS A 41 -6.33 -12.27 2.74
CA LYS A 41 -7.55 -12.18 3.54
C LYS A 41 -7.24 -12.30 5.04
N GLY A 42 -7.82 -11.41 5.84
CA GLY A 42 -7.65 -11.36 7.30
C GLY A 42 -6.47 -10.49 7.75
N PHE A 43 -5.50 -10.24 6.88
CA PHE A 43 -4.40 -9.32 7.17
C PHE A 43 -4.76 -7.90 6.72
N LYS A 44 -4.13 -6.90 7.34
CA LYS A 44 -4.20 -5.50 6.90
C LYS A 44 -2.79 -4.95 6.68
N ARG A 45 -2.50 -4.43 5.48
CA ARG A 45 -1.28 -3.65 5.21
C ARG A 45 -1.49 -2.25 5.77
N SER A 46 -0.63 -1.83 6.69
CA SER A 46 -0.62 -0.52 7.33
C SER A 46 0.63 0.23 6.91
N LEU A 47 0.44 1.45 6.40
CA LEU A 47 1.52 2.35 6.01
C LEU A 47 1.57 3.52 6.99
N VAL A 48 2.76 3.85 7.47
CA VAL A 48 2.97 4.98 8.39
C VAL A 48 4.01 5.90 7.80
N LEU A 49 3.64 7.14 7.51
CA LEU A 49 4.58 8.17 7.07
C LEU A 49 5.46 8.58 8.24
N ARG A 50 6.78 8.65 8.03
CA ARG A 50 7.71 9.16 9.04
C ARG A 50 7.52 10.65 9.24
N LYS A 51 7.79 11.12 10.46
CA LYS A 51 7.66 12.53 10.82
C LYS A 51 8.54 13.46 9.99
N ASP A 52 9.64 12.95 9.46
CA ASP A 52 10.59 13.67 8.60
C ASP A 52 10.26 13.59 7.11
N TYR A 53 9.11 13.00 6.75
CA TYR A 53 8.65 12.81 5.37
C TYR A 53 9.58 11.99 4.46
N SER A 54 10.67 11.41 5.00
CA SER A 54 11.70 10.73 4.21
C SER A 54 11.19 9.50 3.46
N LYS A 55 10.29 8.74 4.09
CA LYS A 55 9.61 7.57 3.53
C LYS A 55 8.47 7.11 4.44
N MET A 56 7.71 6.14 3.98
CA MET A 56 6.79 5.38 4.82
C MET A 56 7.44 4.11 5.36
N ASP A 57 6.92 3.59 6.47
CA ASP A 57 7.18 2.25 6.97
C ASP A 57 5.95 1.37 6.74
N THR A 58 6.17 0.12 6.31
CA THR A 58 5.10 -0.87 6.05
C THR A 58 5.01 -1.87 7.18
N TYR A 59 3.79 -2.13 7.63
CA TYR A 59 3.46 -3.16 8.60
C TYR A 59 2.31 -4.04 8.11
N TYR A 60 2.26 -5.27 8.59
CA TYR A 60 1.08 -6.11 8.47
C TYR A 60 0.46 -6.33 9.85
N ILE A 61 -0.84 -6.11 9.94
CA ILE A 61 -1.63 -6.42 11.13
C ILE A 61 -2.30 -7.77 10.88
N THR A 62 -2.02 -8.74 11.74
CA THR A 62 -2.61 -10.08 11.68
C THR A 62 -4.11 -10.04 12.07
N PRO A 63 -4.88 -11.10 11.79
CA PRO A 63 -6.26 -11.22 12.27
C PRO A 63 -6.39 -11.11 13.80
N THR A 64 -5.34 -11.48 14.54
CA THR A 64 -5.26 -11.36 16.00
C THR A 64 -4.78 -9.99 16.48
N GLY A 65 -4.51 -9.05 15.58
CA GLY A 65 -4.06 -7.69 15.89
C GLY A 65 -2.55 -7.53 16.08
N LYS A 66 -1.75 -8.60 15.94
CA LYS A 66 -0.29 -8.51 16.04
C LYS A 66 0.28 -7.70 14.87
N LYS A 67 1.21 -6.79 15.15
CA LYS A 67 1.91 -6.01 14.13
C LYS A 67 3.20 -6.73 13.72
N LEU A 68 3.38 -6.94 12.42
CA LEU A 68 4.56 -7.55 11.81
C LEU A 68 5.26 -6.51 10.92
N ARG A 69 6.58 -6.38 11.06
CA ARG A 69 7.40 -5.32 10.41
C ARG A 69 8.35 -5.85 9.34
N SER A 70 8.38 -7.15 9.09
CA SER A 70 9.26 -7.75 8.08
C SER A 70 8.68 -9.02 7.46
N ARG A 71 9.21 -9.41 6.29
CA ARG A 71 8.88 -10.70 5.66
C ARG A 71 9.20 -11.90 6.55
N ASN A 72 10.30 -11.82 7.30
CA ASN A 72 10.70 -12.92 8.19
C ASN A 72 9.67 -13.10 9.31
N GLU A 73 9.18 -12.01 9.90
CA GLU A 73 8.13 -12.08 10.90
C GLU A 73 6.80 -12.62 10.35
N VAL A 74 6.46 -12.29 9.10
CA VAL A 74 5.31 -12.89 8.40
C VAL A 74 5.51 -14.38 8.21
N ALA A 75 6.69 -14.81 7.74
CA ALA A 75 6.99 -16.23 7.54
C ALA A 75 6.87 -17.01 8.84
N SER A 76 7.50 -16.54 9.92
CA SER A 76 7.40 -17.16 11.25
C SER A 76 5.96 -17.17 11.78
N TYR A 77 5.17 -16.12 11.50
CA TYR A 77 3.76 -16.10 11.90
C TYR A 77 2.93 -17.14 11.15
N VAL A 78 3.07 -17.24 9.82
CA VAL A 78 2.33 -18.21 9.00
C VAL A 78 2.73 -19.66 9.34
N GLU A 79 4.01 -19.91 9.64
CA GLU A 79 4.48 -21.21 10.09
C GLU A 79 3.86 -21.63 11.44
N ALA A 80 3.78 -20.69 12.38
CA ALA A 80 3.19 -20.92 13.70
C ALA A 80 1.64 -20.99 13.71
N ASN A 81 0.99 -20.54 12.63
CA ASN A 81 -0.48 -20.43 12.55
C ASN A 81 -0.96 -21.08 11.22
N PRO A 82 -1.10 -22.42 11.19
CA PRO A 82 -1.36 -23.19 9.97
C PRO A 82 -2.62 -22.78 9.19
N GLU A 83 -3.60 -22.17 9.85
CA GLU A 83 -4.82 -21.63 9.25
C GLU A 83 -4.54 -20.53 8.19
N PHE A 84 -3.37 -19.90 8.25
CA PHE A 84 -2.93 -18.88 7.29
C PHE A 84 -1.99 -19.40 6.21
N LYS A 85 -1.77 -20.72 6.09
CA LYS A 85 -0.91 -21.31 5.04
C LYS A 85 -1.34 -20.96 3.61
N ASN A 86 -2.61 -20.63 3.41
CA ASN A 86 -3.15 -20.19 2.12
C ASN A 86 -2.83 -18.72 1.80
N ALA A 87 -2.16 -17.97 2.68
CA ALA A 87 -1.66 -16.63 2.41
C ALA A 87 -0.21 -16.73 1.88
N PRO A 88 0.01 -16.62 0.56
CA PRO A 88 1.34 -16.78 -0.01
C PRO A 88 2.26 -15.65 0.46
N LEU A 89 3.51 -15.96 0.83
CA LEU A 89 4.48 -14.94 1.26
C LEU A 89 4.76 -13.86 0.20
N GLY A 90 4.55 -14.19 -1.08
CA GLY A 90 4.64 -13.25 -2.20
C GLY A 90 3.63 -12.10 -2.12
N ASP A 91 2.47 -12.33 -1.51
CA ASP A 91 1.40 -11.34 -1.40
C ASP A 91 1.66 -10.32 -0.27
N PHE A 92 2.66 -10.59 0.57
CA PHE A 92 3.13 -9.65 1.59
C PHE A 92 4.26 -8.79 1.03
N THR A 93 3.89 -7.60 0.54
CA THR A 93 4.83 -6.61 0.02
C THR A 93 5.17 -5.55 1.06
N PHE A 94 6.47 -5.29 1.21
CA PHE A 94 7.00 -4.20 2.02
C PHE A 94 7.47 -3.02 1.17
N THR A 95 7.19 -3.05 -0.13
CA THR A 95 7.33 -1.87 -1.00
C THR A 95 6.53 -0.72 -0.40
N VAL A 96 7.10 0.48 -0.40
CA VAL A 96 6.48 1.70 0.13
C VAL A 96 6.13 2.62 -1.03
N PRO A 97 5.03 3.39 -0.93
CA PRO A 97 4.71 4.39 -1.93
C PRO A 97 5.77 5.49 -1.95
N LYS A 98 5.92 6.14 -3.10
CA LYS A 98 6.78 7.32 -3.26
C LYS A 98 6.11 8.51 -2.58
N VAL A 99 6.85 9.22 -1.73
CA VAL A 99 6.41 10.51 -1.19
C VAL A 99 6.62 11.59 -2.24
N MET A 100 5.61 12.44 -2.44
CA MET A 100 5.64 13.51 -3.43
C MET A 100 6.18 14.79 -2.77
N GLU A 101 7.46 15.07 -2.98
CA GLU A 101 8.22 16.14 -2.32
C GLU A 101 7.61 17.54 -2.56
N ASP A 102 7.02 17.75 -3.73
CA ASP A 102 6.31 18.96 -4.14
C ASP A 102 5.02 19.24 -3.35
N THR A 103 4.55 18.27 -2.55
CA THR A 103 3.32 18.34 -1.76
C THR A 103 3.59 18.36 -0.24
N LEU A 104 4.85 18.46 0.15
CA LEU A 104 5.23 18.53 1.56
C LEU A 104 4.89 19.91 2.15
N PRO A 105 4.45 19.97 3.41
CA PRO A 105 4.25 21.25 4.09
C PRO A 105 5.59 21.99 4.21
N SER A 106 5.56 23.30 3.95
CA SER A 106 6.69 24.22 4.10
C SER A 106 7.06 24.49 5.56
#